data_AF-A0A550D3I5-F1
#
_entry.id   AF-A0A550D3I5-F1
#
_cell.length_a   1.000
_cell.length_b   1.000
_cell.length_c   1.000
_cell.angle_alpha   90.00
_cell.angle_beta   90.00
_cell.angle_gamma   90.00
#
_symmetry.space_group_name_H-M   'P 1'
#
loop_
_entity.id
_entity.type
_entity.pdbx_description
1 polymer ?
#
loop_
_entity_poly.entity_id
_entity_poly.type
_entity_poly.pdbx_seq_one_letter_code
_entity_poly.pdbx_strand_id
1 'polypeptide(L)'
;YDDFAITHVIKDGYILKVKDDLIDIYNRVTGHEVYFVPLTTGDLTPMEYNVYHISTLVSPWLYSSSPLIGIATVSKQVIPGYVTGVLNIEMLEHASRFCLEVLKYVEKGGRVYEESELKELKEKLGESNLMRLKKS
;
A
#
# COMPACT_ATOMS: atom_id res chain seq x y z
N TYR A 1 -6.61 -12.05 10.67
CA TYR A 1 -6.50 -10.65 10.28
C TYR A 1 -7.59 -9.87 11.00
N ASP A 2 -7.30 -9.31 12.17
CA ASP A 2 -8.16 -8.35 12.89
C ASP A 2 -7.31 -7.13 13.24
N ASP A 3 -6.85 -6.40 12.21
CA ASP A 3 -6.09 -5.15 12.35
C ASP A 3 -6.14 -4.35 11.03
N PHE A 4 -5.04 -3.74 10.57
CA PHE A 4 -4.87 -3.22 9.22
C PHE A 4 -3.87 -4.04 8.40
N ALA A 5 -3.98 -4.00 7.08
CA ALA A 5 -3.06 -4.60 6.12
C ALA A 5 -2.47 -3.52 5.22
N ILE A 6 -1.26 -3.77 4.72
CA ILE A 6 -0.57 -2.89 3.78
C ILE A 6 -0.41 -3.56 2.42
N THR A 7 -0.34 -2.76 1.35
CA THR A 7 0.15 -3.28 0.08
C THR A 7 1.68 -3.37 0.11
N HIS A 8 2.24 -4.02 -0.91
CA HIS A 8 3.63 -3.79 -1.28
C HIS A 8 3.83 -2.36 -1.80
N VAL A 9 5.08 -1.94 -2.03
CA VAL A 9 5.35 -0.61 -2.61
C VAL A 9 5.01 -0.62 -4.09
N ILE A 10 4.13 0.28 -4.51
CA ILE A 10 3.82 0.51 -5.91
C ILE A 10 4.58 1.74 -6.39
N LYS A 11 5.43 1.56 -7.40
CA LYS A 11 6.23 2.65 -7.98
C LYS A 11 6.41 2.41 -9.47
N ASP A 12 6.04 3.41 -10.28
CA ASP A 12 6.19 3.37 -11.74
C ASP A 12 5.58 2.13 -12.40
N GLY A 13 4.46 1.64 -11.88
CA GLY A 13 3.78 0.44 -12.37
C GLY A 13 4.46 -0.88 -12.00
N TYR A 14 5.46 -0.85 -11.11
CA TYR A 14 6.07 -2.02 -10.48
C TYR A 14 5.59 -2.18 -9.05
N ILE A 15 5.42 -3.44 -8.63
CA ILE A 15 5.20 -3.83 -7.24
C ILE A 15 6.56 -4.28 -6.69
N LEU A 16 7.06 -3.58 -5.68
CA LEU A 16 8.41 -3.74 -5.12
C LEU A 16 8.32 -4.25 -3.68
N LYS A 17 9.39 -4.92 -3.24
CA LYS A 17 9.49 -5.38 -1.85
C LYS A 17 9.43 -4.17 -0.90
N VAL A 18 8.64 -4.31 0.16
CA VAL A 18 8.68 -3.37 1.29
C VAL A 18 9.99 -3.57 2.05
N LYS A 19 10.66 -2.48 2.41
CA LYS A 19 11.86 -2.50 3.26
C LYS A 19 11.58 -3.15 4.61
N ASP A 20 12.54 -3.93 5.11
CA ASP A 20 12.39 -4.67 6.36
C ASP A 20 12.15 -3.72 7.56
N ASP A 21 12.72 -2.50 7.54
CA ASP A 21 12.45 -1.45 8.54
C ASP A 21 10.95 -1.11 8.65
N LEU A 22 10.20 -1.12 7.54
CA LEU A 22 8.76 -0.85 7.55
C LEU A 22 7.98 -2.04 8.13
N ILE A 23 8.46 -3.26 7.91
CA ILE A 23 7.90 -4.47 8.53
C ILE A 23 8.12 -4.41 10.04
N ASP A 24 9.29 -3.97 10.49
CA ASP A 24 9.60 -3.80 11.91
C ASP A 24 8.76 -2.68 12.57
N ILE A 25 8.53 -1.58 11.86
CA ILE A 25 7.61 -0.53 12.31
C ILE A 25 6.19 -1.09 12.44
N TYR A 26 5.71 -1.82 11.43
CA TYR A 26 4.39 -2.46 11.46
C TYR A 26 4.26 -3.36 12.69
N ASN A 27 5.18 -4.33 12.85
CA ASN A 27 5.13 -5.31 13.93
C ASN A 27 5.20 -4.66 15.33
N ARG A 28 5.92 -3.55 15.46
CA ARG A 28 5.99 -2.78 16.72
C ARG A 28 4.69 -2.05 17.03
N VAL A 29 3.99 -1.56 16.00
CA VAL A 29 2.72 -0.84 16.15
C VAL A 29 1.59 -1.80 16.46
N THR A 30 1.51 -2.94 15.76
CA THR A 30 0.40 -3.90 15.88
C THR A 30 0.65 -5.03 16.89
N GLY A 31 1.90 -5.31 17.21
CA GLY A 31 2.28 -6.44 18.07
C GLY A 31 2.19 -7.81 17.41
N HIS A 32 1.98 -7.89 16.09
CA HIS A 32 1.90 -9.13 15.32
C HIS A 32 2.54 -8.99 13.94
N GLU A 33 2.67 -10.10 13.18
CA GLU A 33 3.27 -10.11 11.85
C GLU A 33 2.48 -9.32 10.80
N VAL A 34 3.19 -8.78 9.81
CA VAL A 34 2.59 -7.96 8.74
C VAL A 34 1.53 -8.70 7.92
N TYR A 35 0.40 -8.02 7.70
CA TYR A 35 -0.64 -8.46 6.77
C TYR A 35 -0.50 -7.73 5.45
N PHE A 36 -0.39 -8.50 4.36
CA PHE A 36 -0.34 -7.96 3.01
C PHE A 36 -1.69 -8.05 2.30
N VAL A 37 -2.06 -6.97 1.64
CA VAL A 37 -3.17 -6.95 0.68
C VAL A 37 -2.69 -7.61 -0.62
N PRO A 38 -3.32 -8.71 -1.07
CA PRO A 38 -2.99 -9.31 -2.36
C PRO A 38 -3.45 -8.37 -3.48
N LEU A 39 -2.61 -8.23 -4.51
CA LEU A 39 -2.89 -7.38 -5.67
C LEU A 39 -2.83 -8.22 -6.95
N THR A 40 -3.65 -7.81 -7.91
CA THR A 40 -3.67 -8.30 -9.28
C THR A 40 -3.16 -7.21 -10.23
N THR A 41 -2.86 -7.57 -11.49
CA THR A 41 -2.52 -6.57 -12.51
C THR A 41 -3.66 -5.57 -12.74
N GLY A 42 -4.93 -6.00 -12.63
CA GLY A 42 -6.10 -5.13 -12.77
C GLY A 42 -6.15 -4.03 -11.73
N ASP A 43 -5.69 -4.28 -10.50
CA ASP A 43 -5.61 -3.25 -9.45
C ASP A 43 -4.69 -2.09 -9.84
N LEU A 44 -3.72 -2.35 -10.73
CA LEU A 44 -2.84 -1.35 -11.31
C LEU A 44 -3.36 -0.82 -12.66
N THR A 45 -4.67 -0.81 -12.92
CA THR A 45 -5.24 -0.15 -14.09
C THR A 45 -6.27 0.91 -13.71
N PRO A 46 -6.59 1.87 -14.59
CA PRO A 46 -7.69 2.80 -14.36
C PRO A 46 -9.00 2.07 -14.03
N MET A 47 -9.80 2.66 -13.13
CA MET A 47 -11.05 2.04 -12.64
C MET A 47 -12.13 1.93 -13.72
N GLU A 48 -11.97 2.64 -14.83
CA GLU A 48 -12.83 2.58 -16.00
C GLU A 48 -12.64 1.28 -16.81
N TYR A 49 -11.56 0.54 -16.56
CA TYR A 49 -11.31 -0.72 -17.25
C TYR A 49 -12.26 -1.78 -16.69
N ASN A 50 -12.89 -2.55 -17.57
CA ASN A 50 -13.84 -3.58 -17.18
C ASN A 50 -13.13 -4.87 -16.71
N VAL A 51 -12.30 -4.75 -15.67
CA VAL A 51 -11.54 -5.83 -15.05
C VAL A 51 -11.77 -5.85 -13.54
N TYR A 52 -11.28 -6.88 -12.86
CA TYR A 52 -11.37 -6.96 -11.42
C TYR A 52 -10.48 -5.91 -10.74
N HIS A 53 -11.03 -5.24 -9.73
CA HIS A 53 -10.32 -4.38 -8.79
C HIS A 53 -10.77 -4.73 -7.38
N ILE A 54 -9.83 -4.91 -6.46
CA ILE A 54 -10.13 -5.14 -5.03
C ILE A 54 -10.81 -3.92 -4.40
N SER A 55 -10.33 -2.72 -4.73
CA SER A 55 -10.84 -1.43 -4.29
C SER A 55 -10.11 -0.28 -4.99
N THR A 56 -10.45 0.97 -4.66
CA THR A 56 -9.73 2.16 -5.13
C THR A 56 -8.42 2.44 -4.36
N LEU A 57 -8.04 1.59 -3.40
CA LEU A 57 -6.93 1.80 -2.46
C LEU A 57 -5.61 2.20 -3.13
N VAL A 58 -5.28 1.55 -4.24
CA VAL A 58 -4.02 1.77 -4.94
C VAL A 58 -4.13 2.80 -6.06
N SER A 59 -5.34 3.18 -6.47
CA SER A 59 -5.58 4.09 -7.61
C SER A 59 -4.77 5.40 -7.61
N PRO A 60 -4.33 5.99 -6.46
CA PRO A 60 -3.47 7.16 -6.49
C PRO A 60 -2.12 6.95 -7.21
N TRP A 61 -1.66 5.70 -7.40
CA TRP A 61 -0.42 5.39 -8.14
C TRP A 61 -0.52 5.84 -9.62
N LEU A 62 -1.74 5.91 -10.18
CA LEU A 62 -2.01 6.37 -11.55
C LEU A 62 -1.68 7.85 -11.76
N TYR A 63 -1.74 8.66 -10.70
CA TYR A 63 -1.62 10.12 -10.74
C TYR A 63 -0.36 10.64 -10.05
N SER A 64 0.41 9.76 -9.42
CA SER A 64 1.58 10.10 -8.62
C SER A 64 2.83 9.40 -9.13
N SER A 65 3.95 10.13 -9.16
CA SER A 65 5.26 9.52 -9.34
C SER A 65 5.86 9.04 -8.02
N SER A 66 5.32 9.41 -6.86
CA SER A 66 5.83 8.95 -5.56
C SER A 66 5.55 7.46 -5.34
N PRO A 67 6.38 6.75 -4.55
CA PRO A 67 6.05 5.39 -4.11
C PRO A 67 4.74 5.40 -3.31
N LEU A 68 3.88 4.41 -3.56
CA LEU A 68 2.60 4.25 -2.90
C LEU A 68 2.58 2.96 -2.06
N ILE A 69 2.09 3.07 -0.83
CA ILE A 69 1.70 1.94 0.01
C ILE A 69 0.25 2.18 0.40
N GLY A 70 -0.65 1.28 0.00
CA GLY A 70 -2.04 1.29 0.41
C GLY A 70 -2.18 0.71 1.82
N ILE A 71 -3.10 1.27 2.61
CA ILE A 71 -3.48 0.79 3.95
C ILE A 71 -4.97 0.46 3.96
N ALA A 72 -5.32 -0.77 4.36
CA ALA A 72 -6.70 -1.23 4.46
C ALA A 72 -6.97 -1.82 5.84
N THR A 73 -8.08 -1.47 6.47
CA THR A 73 -8.54 -2.18 7.67
C THR A 73 -9.07 -3.56 7.29
N VAL A 74 -8.75 -4.58 8.09
CA VAL A 74 -9.10 -5.98 7.83
C VAL A 74 -9.64 -6.63 9.10
N SER A 75 -10.77 -7.32 8.99
CA SER A 75 -11.33 -8.08 10.09
C SER A 75 -11.73 -9.49 9.66
N LYS A 76 -11.64 -10.44 10.59
CA LYS A 76 -12.13 -11.81 10.41
C LYS A 76 -13.66 -11.87 10.39
N GLN A 77 -14.31 -10.89 11.01
CA GLN A 77 -15.76 -10.83 11.10
C GLN A 77 -16.29 -9.76 10.13
N VAL A 78 -17.49 -10.00 9.60
CA VAL A 78 -18.19 -8.97 8.82
C VAL A 78 -18.50 -7.83 9.78
N ILE A 79 -17.73 -6.75 9.68
CA ILE A 79 -18.06 -5.50 10.35
C ILE A 79 -19.28 -4.94 9.62
N PRO A 80 -20.43 -4.74 10.29
CA PRO A 80 -21.59 -4.09 9.67
C PRO A 80 -21.21 -2.65 9.31
N GLY A 81 -20.73 -2.46 8.08
CA GLY A 81 -20.23 -1.17 7.60
C GLY A 81 -21.31 -0.08 7.63
N TYR A 82 -20.85 1.18 7.63
CA TYR A 82 -21.53 2.50 7.55
C TYR A 82 -22.81 2.76 8.38
N VAL A 83 -23.70 1.78 8.57
CA VAL A 83 -24.99 1.90 9.24
C VAL A 83 -24.86 1.96 10.78
N THR A 84 -23.80 1.39 11.36
CA THR A 84 -23.64 1.32 12.84
C THR A 84 -22.48 2.14 13.40
N GLY A 85 -21.63 2.74 12.55
CA GLY A 85 -20.54 3.61 13.00
C GLY A 85 -19.43 2.92 13.81
N VAL A 86 -19.47 1.59 13.96
CA VAL A 86 -18.43 0.84 14.69
C VAL A 86 -17.23 0.62 13.77
N LEU A 87 -16.40 1.65 13.65
CA LEU A 87 -15.00 1.47 13.29
C LEU A 87 -14.31 0.86 14.52
N ASN A 88 -13.57 -0.23 14.34
CA ASN A 88 -12.69 -0.69 15.40
C ASN A 88 -11.61 0.38 15.63
N ILE A 89 -11.73 1.07 16.76
CA ILE A 89 -10.87 2.21 17.13
C ILE A 89 -9.40 1.78 17.18
N GLU A 90 -9.13 0.56 17.62
CA GLU A 90 -7.76 0.01 17.71
C GLU A 90 -7.11 -0.09 16.32
N MET A 91 -7.83 -0.61 15.32
CA MET A 91 -7.33 -0.69 13.94
C MET A 91 -6.99 0.70 13.37
N LEU A 92 -7.84 1.70 13.66
CA LEU A 92 -7.62 3.07 13.19
C LEU A 92 -6.44 3.72 13.92
N GLU A 93 -6.29 3.46 15.22
CA GLU A 93 -5.17 3.93 16.03
C GLU A 93 -3.85 3.33 15.53
N HIS A 94 -3.79 2.01 15.34
CA HIS A 94 -2.63 1.31 14.80
C HIS A 94 -2.28 1.80 13.39
N ALA A 95 -3.25 1.89 12.47
CA ALA A 95 -3.00 2.39 11.11
C ALA A 95 -2.47 3.83 11.12
N SER A 96 -3.04 4.70 11.96
CA SER A 96 -2.60 6.10 12.10
C SER A 96 -1.19 6.19 12.70
N ARG A 97 -0.90 5.40 13.73
CA ARG A 97 0.40 5.34 14.37
C ARG A 97 1.47 4.82 13.42
N PHE A 98 1.16 3.80 12.63
CA PHE A 98 2.03 3.29 11.57
C PHE A 98 2.40 4.39 10.57
N CYS A 99 1.41 5.14 10.06
CA CYS A 99 1.67 6.28 9.16
C CYS A 99 2.64 7.31 9.79
N LEU A 100 2.46 7.65 11.06
CA LEU A 100 3.31 8.61 11.76
C LEU A 100 4.75 8.08 11.95
N GLU A 101 4.92 6.81 12.29
CA GLU A 101 6.24 6.21 12.46
C GLU A 101 6.98 6.07 11.12
N VAL A 102 6.26 5.70 10.05
CA VAL A 102 6.82 5.68 8.69
C VAL A 102 7.22 7.08 8.24
N LEU A 103 6.40 8.11 8.52
CA LEU A 103 6.75 9.50 8.20
C LEU A 103 8.06 9.90 8.89
N LYS A 104 8.18 9.66 10.20
CA LYS A 104 9.42 9.95 10.96
C LYS A 104 10.63 9.18 10.41
N TYR A 105 10.43 7.93 10.00
CA TYR A 105 11.49 7.11 9.40
C TYR A 105 11.96 7.71 8.09
N VAL A 106 11.05 8.10 7.20
CA VAL A 106 11.37 8.73 5.92
C VAL A 106 12.01 10.11 6.10
N GLU A 107 11.53 10.92 7.04
CA GLU A 107 12.14 12.22 7.38
C GLU A 107 13.59 12.10 7.85
N LYS A 108 13.96 10.97 8.45
CA LYS A 108 15.34 10.64 8.85
C LYS A 108 16.19 10.04 7.73
N GLY A 109 15.69 10.02 6.50
CA GLY A 109 16.38 9.47 5.33
C GLY A 109 16.10 7.98 5.07
N GLY A 110 15.16 7.39 5.80
CA GLY A 110 14.67 6.04 5.54
C GLY A 110 14.00 5.92 4.17
N ARG A 111 14.11 4.73 3.56
CA ARG A 111 13.51 4.44 2.25
C ARG A 111 12.47 3.35 2.39
N VAL A 112 11.37 3.45 1.65
CA VAL A 112 10.29 2.45 1.72
C VAL A 112 10.51 1.25 0.80
N TYR A 113 11.39 1.38 -0.20
CA TYR A 113 11.80 0.34 -1.15
C TYR A 113 13.29 0.49 -1.51
N GLU A 114 13.87 -0.51 -2.17
CA GLU A 114 15.23 -0.43 -2.71
C GLU A 114 15.24 0.14 -4.14
N GLU A 115 15.90 1.28 -4.34
CA GLU A 115 16.00 1.92 -5.66
C GLU A 115 16.74 1.06 -6.68
N SER A 116 17.71 0.25 -6.23
CA SER A 116 18.45 -0.69 -7.08
C SER A 116 17.55 -1.79 -7.63
N GLU A 117 16.57 -2.27 -6.86
CA GLU A 117 15.60 -3.27 -7.31
C GLU A 117 14.75 -2.71 -8.46
N LEU A 118 14.21 -1.50 -8.30
CA LEU A 118 13.45 -0.86 -9.37
C LEU A 118 14.30 -0.61 -10.62
N LYS A 119 15.55 -0.17 -10.43
CA LYS A 119 16.47 0.06 -11.54
C LYS A 119 16.72 -1.22 -12.33
N GLU A 120 17.04 -2.32 -11.65
CA GLU A 120 17.25 -3.63 -12.28
C GLU A 120 16.01 -4.08 -13.04
N LEU A 121 14.82 -3.97 -12.43
CA LEU A 121 13.56 -4.33 -13.07
C LEU A 121 13.31 -3.52 -14.35
N LYS A 122 13.58 -2.21 -14.33
CA LYS A 122 13.43 -1.37 -15.52
C LYS A 122 14.45 -1.70 -16.60
N GLU A 123 15.69 -2.02 -16.23
CA GLU A 123 16.72 -2.43 -17.19
C GLU A 123 16.38 -3.76 -17.87
N LYS A 124 15.77 -4.71 -17.15
CA LYS A 124 15.42 -6.03 -17.70
C LYS A 124 14.07 -6.08 -18.39
N LEU A 125 13.08 -5.34 -17.91
CA LEU A 125 11.68 -5.42 -18.35
C LEU A 125 11.22 -4.19 -19.14
N GLY A 126 11.98 -3.10 -19.12
CA GLY A 126 11.60 -1.81 -19.72
C GLY A 126 10.87 -0.90 -18.73
N GLU A 127 10.30 0.20 -19.23
CA GLU A 127 9.35 0.98 -18.44
C GLU A 127 7.98 0.28 -18.42
N SER A 128 7.21 0.48 -17.34
CA SER A 128 5.86 -0.07 -17.28
C SER A 128 4.97 0.56 -18.36
N ASN A 129 4.25 -0.29 -19.09
CA ASN A 129 3.24 0.13 -20.07
C ASN A 129 1.89 0.46 -19.42
N LEU A 130 1.77 0.35 -18.09
CA LEU A 130 0.55 0.71 -17.38
C LEU A 130 0.30 2.22 -17.49
N MET A 131 -0.91 2.59 -17.86
CA MET A 131 -1.26 3.96 -18.18
C MET A 131 -1.30 4.82 -16.92
N ARG A 132 -0.39 5.80 -16.81
CA ARG A 132 -0.52 6.89 -15.85
C ARG A 132 -1.48 7.94 -16.38
N LEU A 133 -2.46 8.32 -15.59
CA LEU A 133 -3.38 9.38 -15.92
C LEU A 133 -2.69 10.72 -15.68
N LYS A 134 -2.65 11.59 -16.70
CA LYS A 134 -2.12 12.94 -16.53
C LYS A 134 -2.98 13.67 -15.50
N LYS A 135 -2.34 14.34 -14.53
CA LYS A 135 -3.02 15.36 -13.73
C LYS A 135 -3.55 16.43 -14.68
N SER A 136 -4.87 16.59 -14.74
CA SER A 136 -5.53 17.73 -15.36
C SER A 136 -5.21 19.01 -14.62
#